data_AF-A0A6V3YET0-F1
#
_entry.id   AF-A0A6V3YET0-F1
#
_cell.length_a   1.000
_cell.length_b   1.000
_cell.length_c   1.000
_cell.angle_alpha   90.00
_cell.angle_beta   90.00
_cell.angle_gamma   90.00
#
_symmetry.space_group_name_H-M   'P 1'
#
loop_
_entity.id
_entity.type
_entity.pdbx_description
1 polymer ?
#
loop_
_entity_poly.entity_id
_entity_poly.type
_entity_poly.pdbx_seq_one_letter_code
_entity_poly.pdbx_strand_id
1 'polypeptide(L)'
;MLLLLLSARTAPRASPIAARASPIVASEFARASDLLKVGEKVSAQDIVNVLGRWSSFKDFESVGKLPKMDKLFDKDGKPLPGVKFKPLSPSGIDSAGGRKVEYSDYYDEGTNSMKQDPRPTPQRRGFALRRGLTQRYWHNENVPLLKFKSMSLAKAVGSSVAEMNRMPINELAADIVFDAIAQSQSGIIQRELCDERRASYEAADGTFDASQFQSDLAAARFNVAKGYAIFPGIPTLIQGYLFVRLDGFNAAIDYFENTMRVLNS
;
A
#
# COMPACT_ATOMS: atom_id res chain seq x y z
N MET A 1 2.85 -6.01 -67.71
CA MET A 1 2.82 -6.65 -66.37
C MET A 1 1.91 -5.81 -65.48
N LEU A 2 0.62 -6.08 -65.50
CA LEU A 2 -0.16 -7.01 -64.66
C LEU A 2 -0.55 -6.40 -63.30
N LEU A 3 -1.86 -6.18 -63.18
CA LEU A 3 -2.63 -5.81 -61.99
C LEU A 3 -2.37 -6.75 -60.80
N LEU A 4 -2.57 -6.22 -59.58
CA LEU A 4 -3.47 -6.87 -58.62
C LEU A 4 -4.01 -5.89 -57.56
N LEU A 5 -5.31 -5.68 -57.65
CA LEU A 5 -6.20 -5.16 -56.62
C LEU A 5 -6.16 -6.07 -55.38
N LEU A 6 -6.10 -5.50 -54.17
CA LEU A 6 -6.75 -6.13 -53.03
C LEU A 6 -7.54 -5.14 -52.18
N SER A 7 -8.83 -5.49 -52.15
CA SER A 7 -9.97 -4.88 -51.49
C SER A 7 -9.87 -4.87 -49.96
N ALA A 8 -10.66 -3.98 -49.38
CA ALA A 8 -10.82 -3.70 -47.97
C ALA A 8 -11.24 -4.93 -47.13
N ARG A 9 -10.70 -5.00 -45.91
CA ARG A 9 -11.43 -5.52 -44.75
C ARG A 9 -11.26 -4.56 -43.58
N THR A 10 -12.25 -3.68 -43.45
CA THR A 10 -12.59 -3.00 -42.21
C THR A 10 -12.86 -4.06 -41.15
N ALA A 11 -11.98 -4.18 -40.16
CA ALA A 11 -12.25 -4.97 -38.97
C ALA A 11 -13.41 -4.31 -38.20
N PRO A 12 -14.46 -5.05 -37.82
CA PRO A 12 -15.53 -4.48 -37.00
C PRO A 12 -14.96 -4.09 -35.64
N ARG A 13 -15.12 -2.80 -35.34
CA ARG A 13 -14.89 -2.18 -34.04
C ARG A 13 -15.67 -2.99 -33.00
N ALA A 14 -14.96 -3.71 -32.13
CA ALA A 14 -15.58 -4.36 -30.99
C ALA A 14 -16.30 -3.28 -30.17
N SER A 15 -17.63 -3.34 -30.16
CA SER A 15 -18.44 -2.53 -29.26
C SER A 15 -17.97 -2.77 -27.84
N PRO A 16 -17.73 -1.72 -27.02
CA PRO A 16 -17.57 -1.95 -25.59
C PRO A 16 -18.88 -2.54 -25.10
N ILE A 17 -18.84 -3.81 -24.67
CA ILE A 17 -19.87 -4.37 -23.81
C ILE A 17 -19.90 -3.40 -22.64
N ALA A 18 -21.00 -2.65 -22.52
CA ALA A 18 -21.27 -1.83 -21.37
C ALA A 18 -21.28 -2.77 -20.17
N ALA A 19 -20.13 -2.87 -19.48
CA ALA A 19 -20.07 -3.39 -18.14
C ALA A 19 -21.11 -2.57 -17.38
N ARG A 20 -22.21 -3.21 -16.99
CA ARG A 20 -23.16 -2.61 -16.06
C ARG A 20 -22.31 -2.15 -14.88
N ALA A 21 -22.13 -0.84 -14.76
CA ALA A 21 -21.49 -0.24 -13.62
C ALA A 21 -22.34 -0.65 -12.41
N SER A 22 -21.88 -1.63 -11.65
CA SER A 22 -22.39 -1.83 -10.30
C SER A 22 -22.31 -0.47 -9.62
N PRO A 23 -23.37 -0.02 -8.94
CA PRO A 23 -23.28 1.25 -8.22
C PRO A 23 -22.07 1.16 -7.29
N ILE A 24 -21.15 2.13 -7.41
CA ILE A 24 -19.87 2.22 -6.70
C ILE A 24 -20.06 1.91 -5.20
N VAL A 25 -21.22 2.28 -4.67
CA VAL A 25 -21.71 2.04 -3.29
C VAL A 25 -21.65 0.58 -2.83
N ALA A 26 -21.73 -0.41 -3.74
CA ALA A 26 -21.74 -1.83 -3.39
C ALA A 26 -20.35 -2.51 -3.44
N SER A 27 -19.30 -1.79 -3.84
CA SER A 27 -17.96 -2.36 -3.94
C SER A 27 -17.28 -2.44 -2.58
N GLU A 28 -16.74 -3.62 -2.27
CA GLU A 28 -15.94 -3.87 -1.06
C GLU A 28 -14.48 -4.19 -1.43
N PHE A 29 -13.53 -3.71 -0.61
CA PHE A 29 -12.10 -3.85 -0.84
C PHE A 29 -11.39 -4.46 0.37
N ALA A 30 -10.36 -5.28 0.14
CA ALA A 30 -9.53 -5.92 1.16
C ALA A 30 -8.05 -5.70 0.87
N ARG A 31 -7.19 -5.82 1.90
CA ARG A 31 -5.73 -5.62 1.79
C ARG A 31 -5.10 -6.51 0.74
N ALA A 32 -3.94 -6.07 0.23
CA ALA A 32 -3.16 -6.87 -0.71
C ALA A 32 -2.57 -8.12 -0.05
N SER A 33 -2.31 -8.09 1.26
CA SER A 33 -1.90 -9.26 2.04
C SER A 33 -2.98 -10.34 2.12
N ASP A 34 -4.24 -9.97 1.95
CA ASP A 34 -5.39 -10.85 2.14
C ASP A 34 -5.74 -11.53 0.80
N LEU A 35 -4.80 -12.34 0.31
CA LEU A 35 -4.77 -12.92 -1.05
C LEU A 35 -6.09 -13.62 -1.47
N LEU A 36 -6.81 -14.20 -0.51
CA LEU A 36 -8.03 -14.97 -0.75
C LEU A 36 -9.32 -14.19 -0.44
N LYS A 37 -9.27 -12.86 -0.25
CA LYS A 37 -10.42 -12.01 0.14
C LYS A 37 -11.11 -12.44 1.45
N VAL A 38 -10.39 -13.17 2.31
CA VAL A 38 -10.88 -13.65 3.62
C VAL A 38 -10.69 -12.60 4.73
N GLY A 39 -9.94 -11.54 4.45
CA GLY A 39 -9.71 -10.44 5.40
C GLY A 39 -10.91 -9.51 5.56
N GLU A 40 -10.80 -8.63 6.56
CA GLU A 40 -11.72 -7.52 6.75
C GLU A 40 -11.80 -6.66 5.48
N LYS A 41 -12.99 -6.15 5.21
CA LYS A 41 -13.27 -5.36 4.02
C LYS A 41 -13.73 -3.97 4.39
N VAL A 42 -13.43 -3.02 3.52
CA VAL A 42 -13.90 -1.64 3.60
C VAL A 42 -14.77 -1.30 2.41
N SER A 43 -15.68 -0.34 2.60
CA SER A 43 -16.58 0.11 1.55
C SER A 43 -15.86 1.01 0.55
N ALA A 44 -16.45 1.20 -0.64
CA ALA A 44 -16.00 2.24 -1.57
C ALA A 44 -16.03 3.64 -0.96
N GLN A 45 -16.97 3.92 -0.06
CA GLN A 45 -17.05 5.19 0.64
C GLN A 45 -15.82 5.44 1.52
N ASP A 46 -15.32 4.41 2.20
CA ASP A 46 -14.10 4.50 3.02
C ASP A 46 -12.86 4.78 2.15
N ILE A 47 -12.75 4.09 1.01
CA ILE A 47 -11.67 4.32 0.03
C ILE A 47 -11.73 5.75 -0.50
N VAL A 48 -12.91 6.21 -0.89
CA VAL A 48 -13.13 7.57 -1.38
C VAL A 48 -12.83 8.61 -0.30
N ASN A 49 -13.14 8.35 0.98
CA ASN A 49 -12.80 9.25 2.09
C ASN A 49 -11.29 9.48 2.18
N VAL A 50 -10.49 8.42 2.03
CA VAL A 50 -9.02 8.52 1.98
C VAL A 50 -8.56 9.30 0.75
N LEU A 51 -9.01 8.89 -0.45
CA LEU A 51 -8.59 9.49 -1.72
C LEU A 51 -9.01 10.96 -1.86
N GLY A 52 -10.14 11.36 -1.27
CA GLY A 52 -10.63 12.73 -1.34
C GLY A 52 -9.94 13.68 -0.35
N ARG A 53 -9.27 13.17 0.69
CA ARG A 53 -8.46 13.97 1.64
C ARG A 53 -7.06 14.23 1.13
N TRP A 54 -6.52 13.30 0.36
CA TRP A 54 -5.15 13.36 -0.13
C TRP A 54 -5.13 13.61 -1.63
N SER A 55 -4.47 14.69 -2.07
CA SER A 55 -4.35 15.04 -3.49
C SER A 55 -2.92 14.89 -4.03
N SER A 56 -1.93 15.20 -3.19
CA SER A 56 -0.51 15.02 -3.49
C SER A 56 0.24 14.70 -2.21
N PHE A 57 1.34 13.96 -2.30
CA PHE A 57 2.23 13.66 -1.19
C PHE A 57 2.65 14.92 -0.42
N LYS A 58 2.78 16.07 -1.09
CA LYS A 58 3.09 17.35 -0.45
C LYS A 58 2.07 17.74 0.64
N ASP A 59 0.83 17.31 0.51
CA ASP A 59 -0.20 17.56 1.54
C ASP A 59 0.23 16.95 2.88
N PHE A 60 0.86 15.77 2.87
CA PHE A 60 1.35 15.10 4.08
C PHE A 60 2.46 15.87 4.77
N GLU A 61 3.31 16.58 4.03
CA GLU A 61 4.44 17.32 4.59
C GLU A 61 4.00 18.53 5.43
N SER A 62 2.74 18.96 5.29
CA SER A 62 2.21 20.14 5.98
C SER A 62 1.53 19.84 7.33
N VAL A 63 1.29 18.55 7.66
CA VAL A 63 0.45 18.15 8.80
C VAL A 63 1.16 17.18 9.75
N GLY A 64 0.60 17.05 10.96
CA GLY A 64 1.02 16.05 11.94
C GLY A 64 2.41 16.31 12.51
N LYS A 65 3.15 15.22 12.73
CA LYS A 65 4.49 15.26 13.35
C LYS A 65 5.62 15.48 12.33
N LEU A 66 5.35 15.34 11.03
CA LEU A 66 6.36 15.49 9.97
C LEU A 66 7.01 16.87 9.93
N PRO A 67 6.27 18.01 9.97
CA PRO A 67 6.89 19.34 9.98
C PRO A 67 7.87 19.54 11.15
N LYS A 68 7.60 18.91 12.29
CA LYS A 68 8.49 18.98 13.47
C LYS A 68 9.77 18.18 13.24
N MET A 69 9.68 17.00 12.60
CA MET A 69 10.84 16.19 12.25
C MET A 69 11.68 16.85 11.16
N ASP A 70 11.06 17.51 10.18
CA ASP A 70 11.76 18.15 9.06
C ASP A 70 12.66 19.30 9.53
N LYS A 71 12.28 19.99 10.61
CA LYS A 71 13.12 21.01 11.28
C LYS A 71 14.43 20.46 11.86
N LEU A 72 14.59 19.14 11.93
CA LEU A 72 15.81 18.48 12.40
C LEU A 72 16.80 18.18 11.27
N PHE A 73 16.41 18.45 10.02
CA PHE A 73 17.21 18.18 8.83
C PHE A 73 17.48 19.47 8.04
N ASP A 74 18.60 19.50 7.32
CA ASP A 74 18.87 20.51 6.31
C ASP A 74 18.09 20.23 5.01
N LYS A 75 18.26 21.12 4.03
CA LYS A 75 17.63 21.00 2.69
C LYS A 75 18.05 19.72 1.94
N ASP A 76 19.19 19.14 2.30
CA ASP A 76 19.72 17.91 1.72
C ASP A 76 19.30 16.68 2.55
N GLY A 77 18.37 16.85 3.49
CA GLY A 77 17.83 15.82 4.37
C GLY A 77 18.86 15.25 5.35
N LYS A 78 19.99 15.94 5.61
CA LYS A 78 20.98 15.54 6.60
C LYS A 78 20.65 16.17 7.96
N PRO A 79 20.96 15.51 9.09
CA PRO A 79 20.72 16.08 10.41
C PRO A 79 21.41 17.44 10.58
N LEU A 80 20.73 18.42 11.17
CA LEU A 80 21.34 19.71 11.48
C LEU A 80 22.49 19.56 12.50
N PRO A 81 23.50 20.45 12.48
CA PRO A 81 24.58 20.42 13.46
C PRO A 81 24.07 20.41 14.90
N GLY A 82 24.59 19.50 15.73
CA GLY A 82 24.18 19.35 17.13
C GLY A 82 22.94 18.46 17.35
N VAL A 83 22.20 18.09 16.30
CA VAL A 83 21.12 17.11 16.39
C VAL A 83 21.73 15.71 16.47
N LYS A 84 21.70 15.12 17.66
CA LYS A 84 22.09 13.72 17.88
C LYS A 84 20.85 12.87 18.00
N PHE A 85 20.72 11.90 17.11
CA PHE A 85 19.69 10.89 17.22
C PHE A 85 20.23 9.67 17.97
N LYS A 86 19.44 9.11 18.90
CA LYS A 86 19.78 7.83 19.53
C LYS A 86 19.84 6.78 18.40
N PRO A 87 20.96 6.05 18.22
CA PRO A 87 20.97 4.95 17.28
C PRO A 87 19.86 3.96 17.66
N LEU A 88 19.22 3.35 16.66
CA LEU A 88 18.36 2.20 16.89
C LEU A 88 19.27 1.09 17.43
N SER A 89 19.28 0.88 18.75
CA SER A 89 20.09 -0.16 19.37
C SER A 89 19.71 -1.53 18.77
N PRO A 90 20.65 -2.30 18.22
CA PRO A 90 20.39 -3.66 17.76
C PRO A 90 20.08 -4.65 18.89
N SER A 91 20.35 -4.26 20.14
CA SER A 91 20.12 -5.03 21.35
C SER A 91 19.36 -4.17 22.36
N GLY A 92 18.24 -4.68 22.86
CA GLY A 92 17.46 -4.04 23.91
C GLY A 92 18.21 -4.07 25.23
N ILE A 93 19.04 -3.06 25.49
CA ILE A 93 19.47 -2.60 26.83
C ILE A 93 19.82 -1.12 26.69
N ASP A 94 19.16 -0.23 27.44
CA ASP A 94 19.66 1.11 27.68
C ASP A 94 20.12 1.29 29.13
N SER A 95 21.40 1.64 29.23
CA SER A 95 22.00 2.19 30.44
C SER A 95 21.83 3.71 30.45
N ALA A 96 21.61 4.25 31.65
CA ALA A 96 21.67 5.66 32.04
C ALA A 96 20.36 6.45 31.88
N GLY A 97 19.73 6.64 33.04
CA GLY A 97 18.57 7.50 33.23
C GLY A 97 18.84 8.99 33.06
N GLY A 98 17.75 9.74 32.93
CA GLY A 98 17.69 11.17 33.27
C GLY A 98 17.45 12.15 32.12
N ARG A 99 16.21 12.24 31.64
CA ARG A 99 15.39 13.46 31.40
C ARG A 99 14.24 13.14 30.45
N LYS A 100 13.01 13.44 30.89
CA LYS A 100 11.81 13.43 30.03
C LYS A 100 11.95 14.53 28.98
N VAL A 101 12.30 14.16 27.75
CA VAL A 101 11.93 14.92 26.56
C VAL A 101 10.66 14.26 26.05
N GLU A 102 9.59 15.03 25.94
CA GLU A 102 8.27 14.61 25.50
C GLU A 102 8.32 14.12 24.04
N TYR A 103 8.65 12.84 23.88
CA TYR A 103 8.42 11.96 22.72
C TYR A 103 8.33 10.52 23.28
N SER A 104 7.43 10.34 24.24
CA SER A 104 7.05 9.04 24.83
C SER A 104 5.76 8.59 24.10
N ASP A 105 5.51 7.32 23.77
CA ASP A 105 5.79 6.07 24.46
C ASP A 105 5.79 4.87 23.49
N TYR A 106 6.21 3.72 24.04
CA TYR A 106 5.96 2.33 23.65
C TYR A 106 7.09 1.52 23.00
N TYR A 107 7.64 0.64 23.86
CA TYR A 107 8.17 -0.68 23.56
C TYR A 107 7.08 -1.72 23.86
N ASP A 108 6.93 -2.72 23.00
CA ASP A 108 6.37 -4.01 23.36
C ASP A 108 7.50 -5.04 23.20
N GLU A 109 7.88 -5.66 24.31
CA GLU A 109 8.93 -6.67 24.37
C GLU A 109 8.32 -8.02 23.98
N GLY A 110 8.53 -8.44 22.74
CA GLY A 110 8.19 -9.81 22.37
C GLY A 110 7.98 -10.00 20.89
N THR A 111 9.05 -10.29 20.16
CA THR A 111 9.14 -11.42 19.21
C THR A 111 10.42 -11.26 18.38
N ASN A 112 11.26 -12.30 18.44
CA ASN A 112 12.39 -12.50 17.53
C ASN A 112 11.84 -12.71 16.11
N SER A 113 11.57 -11.63 15.40
CA SER A 113 11.45 -11.64 13.95
C SER A 113 12.03 -10.33 13.44
N MET A 114 12.81 -10.44 12.36
CA MET A 114 13.45 -9.33 11.66
C MET A 114 12.42 -8.46 10.93
N LYS A 115 11.32 -8.08 11.59
CA LYS A 115 10.35 -7.10 11.10
C LYS A 115 10.99 -5.74 11.27
N GLN A 116 11.24 -5.06 10.17
CA GLN A 116 11.65 -3.66 10.15
C GLN A 116 10.77 -2.87 11.11
N ASP A 117 11.39 -2.32 12.14
CA ASP A 117 10.72 -1.48 13.14
C ASP A 117 9.84 -0.44 12.41
N PRO A 118 8.49 -0.53 12.52
CA PRO A 118 7.59 0.31 11.77
C PRO A 118 7.57 1.76 12.29
N ARG A 119 8.26 2.06 13.39
CA ARG A 119 8.10 3.30 14.15
C ARG A 119 8.44 4.59 13.40
N PRO A 120 7.75 5.69 13.75
CA PRO A 120 8.03 7.03 13.26
C PRO A 120 9.33 7.58 13.84
N THR A 121 10.44 7.45 13.12
CA THR A 121 11.71 8.05 13.56
C THR A 121 12.12 9.21 12.67
N PRO A 122 12.70 10.29 13.24
CA PRO A 122 13.32 11.34 12.44
C PRO A 122 14.33 10.78 11.43
N GLN A 123 15.14 9.80 11.80
CA GLN A 123 16.16 9.20 10.92
C GLN A 123 15.53 8.57 9.67
N ARG A 124 14.40 7.87 9.85
CA ARG A 124 13.65 7.27 8.74
C ARG A 124 12.99 8.33 7.86
N ARG A 125 12.44 9.38 8.46
CA ARG A 125 11.93 10.56 7.74
C ARG A 125 13.04 11.22 6.91
N GLY A 126 14.20 11.47 7.51
CA GLY A 126 15.36 12.01 6.81
C GLY A 126 15.81 11.11 5.65
N PHE A 127 15.84 9.78 5.84
CA PHE A 127 16.11 8.84 4.75
C PHE A 127 15.08 8.96 3.61
N ALA A 128 13.79 8.98 3.95
CA ALA A 128 12.72 9.08 2.97
C ALA A 128 12.79 10.40 2.17
N LEU A 129 13.05 11.52 2.85
CA LEU A 129 13.26 12.83 2.21
C LEU A 129 14.41 12.80 1.20
N ARG A 130 15.59 12.33 1.61
CA ARG A 130 16.78 12.26 0.74
C ARG A 130 16.60 11.41 -0.49
N ARG A 131 15.69 10.43 -0.43
CA ARG A 131 15.44 9.47 -1.50
C ARG A 131 14.17 9.77 -2.29
N GLY A 132 13.45 10.85 -1.97
CA GLY A 132 12.16 11.16 -2.61
C GLY A 132 11.12 10.07 -2.39
N LEU A 133 11.09 9.46 -1.20
CA LEU A 133 10.24 8.32 -0.87
C LEU A 133 9.07 8.72 0.03
N THR A 134 7.95 8.02 -0.20
CA THR A 134 6.74 7.98 0.59
C THR A 134 6.68 6.64 1.32
N GLN A 135 6.12 6.62 2.52
CA GLN A 135 6.04 5.43 3.34
C GLN A 135 4.64 5.27 3.95
N ARG A 136 4.13 4.02 3.97
CA ARG A 136 2.82 3.65 4.54
C ARG A 136 2.55 4.27 5.90
N TYR A 137 3.51 4.18 6.80
CA TYR A 137 3.35 4.69 8.16
C TYR A 137 2.95 6.17 8.17
N TRP A 138 3.66 7.00 7.41
CA TRP A 138 3.37 8.44 7.32
C TRP A 138 2.09 8.75 6.57
N HIS A 139 1.72 7.91 5.61
CA HIS A 139 0.41 8.00 4.96
C HIS A 139 -0.70 7.81 6.00
N ASN A 140 -0.65 6.73 6.79
CA ASN A 140 -1.71 6.39 7.75
C ASN A 140 -1.85 7.43 8.87
N GLU A 141 -0.74 8.00 9.37
CA GLU A 141 -0.79 9.05 10.40
C GLU A 141 -1.37 10.38 9.89
N ASN A 142 -1.11 10.72 8.63
CA ASN A 142 -1.39 12.07 8.13
C ASN A 142 -2.71 12.19 7.40
N VAL A 143 -3.18 11.14 6.71
CA VAL A 143 -4.47 11.14 6.00
C VAL A 143 -5.63 11.57 6.92
N PRO A 144 -5.75 11.10 8.17
CA PRO A 144 -6.82 11.55 9.09
C PRO A 144 -6.79 13.05 9.42
N LEU A 145 -5.61 13.68 9.33
CA LEU A 145 -5.42 15.10 9.64
C LEU A 145 -5.76 16.01 8.46
N LEU A 146 -5.86 15.45 7.26
CA LEU A 146 -6.22 16.18 6.05
C LEU A 146 -7.73 16.38 5.94
N LYS A 147 -8.12 17.53 5.40
CA LYS A 147 -9.51 17.82 5.05
C LYS A 147 -9.84 17.22 3.69
N PHE A 148 -11.07 16.73 3.55
CA PHE A 148 -11.61 16.24 2.29
C PHE A 148 -11.83 17.41 1.31
N LYS A 149 -11.31 17.30 0.09
CA LYS A 149 -11.22 18.39 -0.90
C LYS A 149 -12.09 18.18 -2.15
N SER A 150 -12.32 16.93 -2.57
CA SER A 150 -12.90 16.65 -3.90
C SER A 150 -14.43 16.52 -3.89
N MET A 151 -15.13 17.55 -4.36
CA MET A 151 -16.60 17.54 -4.45
C MET A 151 -17.15 16.43 -5.37
N SER A 152 -16.46 16.13 -6.47
CA SER A 152 -16.85 15.09 -7.43
C SER A 152 -16.79 13.70 -6.80
N LEU A 153 -15.72 13.40 -6.07
CA LEU A 153 -15.57 12.14 -5.34
C LEU A 153 -16.63 11.95 -4.25
N ALA A 154 -16.95 13.01 -3.48
CA ALA A 154 -18.04 12.93 -2.49
C ALA A 154 -19.38 12.59 -3.17
N LYS A 155 -19.69 13.25 -4.29
CA LYS A 155 -20.91 12.99 -5.06
C LYS A 155 -20.97 11.57 -5.61
N ALA A 156 -19.83 11.00 -6.03
CA ALA A 156 -19.75 9.64 -6.56
C ALA A 156 -20.18 8.57 -5.54
N VAL A 157 -20.06 8.86 -4.24
CA VAL A 157 -20.52 7.98 -3.15
C VAL A 157 -21.82 8.46 -2.49
N GLY A 158 -22.53 9.38 -3.12
CA GLY A 158 -23.81 9.89 -2.62
C GLY A 158 -23.71 10.72 -1.35
N SER A 159 -22.56 11.36 -1.10
CA SER A 159 -22.31 12.17 0.10
C SER A 159 -21.86 13.59 -0.26
N SER A 160 -21.89 14.49 0.72
CA SER A 160 -21.35 15.85 0.63
C SER A 160 -19.93 15.93 1.20
N VAL A 161 -19.17 16.94 0.79
CA VAL A 161 -17.84 17.21 1.36
C VAL A 161 -17.89 17.40 2.88
N ALA A 162 -18.96 17.99 3.40
CA ALA A 162 -19.14 18.22 4.83
C ALA A 162 -19.33 16.90 5.60
N GLU A 163 -20.11 15.98 5.05
CA GLU A 163 -20.31 14.64 5.62
C GLU A 163 -19.01 13.83 5.57
N MET A 164 -18.34 13.79 4.42
CA MET A 164 -17.05 13.09 4.28
C MET A 164 -15.98 13.61 5.25
N ASN A 165 -15.97 14.93 5.53
CA ASN A 165 -15.06 15.50 6.53
C ASN A 165 -15.37 15.08 7.96
N ARG A 166 -16.66 14.85 8.31
CA ARG A 166 -17.08 14.39 9.64
C ARG A 166 -16.82 12.89 9.84
N MET A 167 -16.79 12.12 8.75
CA MET A 167 -16.48 10.70 8.83
C MET A 167 -15.03 10.48 9.26
N PRO A 168 -14.77 9.69 10.32
CA PRO A 168 -13.41 9.29 10.66
C PRO A 168 -12.80 8.46 9.51
N ILE A 169 -11.47 8.50 9.40
CA ILE A 169 -10.78 7.65 8.42
C ILE A 169 -10.67 6.24 8.97
N ASN A 170 -11.13 5.27 8.20
CA ASN A 170 -10.88 3.86 8.47
C ASN A 170 -9.39 3.56 8.18
N GLU A 171 -8.66 3.11 9.20
CA GLU A 171 -7.23 2.79 9.09
C GLU A 171 -6.97 1.71 8.03
N LEU A 172 -7.84 0.71 7.93
CA LEU A 172 -7.75 -0.34 6.93
C LEU A 172 -7.91 0.21 5.51
N ALA A 173 -8.80 1.20 5.32
CA ALA A 173 -8.96 1.85 4.03
C ALA A 173 -7.70 2.63 3.62
N ALA A 174 -7.04 3.30 4.58
CA ALA A 174 -5.75 3.96 4.32
C ALA A 174 -4.67 2.94 3.91
N ASP A 175 -4.63 1.77 4.55
CA ASP A 175 -3.73 0.69 4.18
C ASP A 175 -3.99 0.13 2.78
N ILE A 176 -5.27 -0.07 2.43
CA ILE A 176 -5.68 -0.60 1.12
C ILE A 176 -5.36 0.42 0.02
N VAL A 177 -5.64 1.71 0.24
CA VAL A 177 -5.23 2.75 -0.70
C VAL A 177 -3.72 2.75 -0.89
N PHE A 178 -2.97 2.64 0.21
CA PHE A 178 -1.52 2.56 0.12
C PHE A 178 -1.04 1.30 -0.62
N ASP A 179 -1.68 0.14 -0.43
CA ASP A 179 -1.38 -1.09 -1.17
C ASP A 179 -1.53 -0.89 -2.67
N ALA A 180 -2.66 -0.32 -3.09
CA ALA A 180 -2.94 -0.02 -4.49
C ALA A 180 -1.85 0.85 -5.11
N ILE A 181 -1.44 1.89 -4.39
CA ILE A 181 -0.41 2.82 -4.85
C ILE A 181 0.98 2.23 -4.81
N ALA A 182 1.37 1.55 -3.74
CA ALA A 182 2.72 1.03 -3.61
C ALA A 182 2.97 -0.13 -4.58
N GLN A 183 1.93 -0.93 -4.88
CA GLN A 183 2.02 -2.20 -5.61
C GLN A 183 3.19 -3.07 -5.11
N SER A 184 3.54 -2.98 -3.84
CA SER A 184 4.80 -3.52 -3.31
C SER A 184 4.61 -4.02 -1.88
N GLN A 185 5.41 -5.02 -1.52
CA GLN A 185 5.48 -5.54 -0.15
C GLN A 185 6.12 -4.57 0.83
N SER A 186 7.02 -3.68 0.38
CA SER A 186 7.87 -2.86 1.27
C SER A 186 7.15 -1.67 1.89
N GLY A 187 5.99 -1.27 1.35
CA GLY A 187 5.27 -0.09 1.80
C GLY A 187 6.03 1.24 1.58
N ILE A 188 6.99 1.25 0.64
CA ILE A 188 7.81 2.41 0.29
C ILE A 188 7.74 2.62 -1.23
N ILE A 189 7.40 3.83 -1.67
CA ILE A 189 7.26 4.20 -3.09
C ILE A 189 7.81 5.61 -3.34
N GLN A 190 8.20 5.94 -4.57
CA GLN A 190 8.58 7.31 -4.94
C GLN A 190 7.39 8.26 -4.87
N ARG A 191 7.64 9.52 -4.50
CA ARG A 191 6.61 10.56 -4.35
C ARG A 191 5.85 10.82 -5.64
N GLU A 192 6.57 10.88 -6.75
CA GLU A 192 6.02 11.18 -8.07
C GLU A 192 5.07 10.06 -8.53
N LEU A 193 5.48 8.80 -8.35
CA LEU A 193 4.64 7.64 -8.64
C LEU A 193 3.42 7.55 -7.72
N CYS A 194 3.56 8.01 -6.47
CA CYS A 194 2.47 8.08 -5.50
C CYS A 194 1.37 9.04 -6.00
N ASP A 195 1.76 10.22 -6.47
CA ASP A 195 0.85 11.25 -6.97
C ASP A 195 0.22 10.85 -8.31
N GLU A 196 1.01 10.28 -9.22
CA GLU A 196 0.54 9.77 -10.52
C GLU A 196 -0.53 8.68 -10.35
N ARG A 197 -0.27 7.68 -9.49
CA ARG A 197 -1.21 6.58 -9.25
C ARG A 197 -2.45 7.04 -8.50
N ARG A 198 -2.30 7.94 -7.53
CA ARG A 198 -3.47 8.52 -6.87
C ARG A 198 -4.37 9.23 -7.88
N ALA A 199 -3.78 10.00 -8.80
CA ALA A 199 -4.52 10.73 -9.82
C ALA A 199 -5.25 9.81 -10.80
N SER A 200 -4.71 8.60 -11.09
CA SER A 200 -5.36 7.64 -11.98
C SER A 200 -6.65 7.02 -11.42
N TYR A 201 -6.92 7.18 -10.12
CA TYR A 201 -8.17 6.72 -9.49
C TYR A 201 -9.32 7.72 -9.61
N GLU A 202 -9.09 8.87 -10.24
CA GLU A 202 -10.13 9.82 -10.61
C GLU A 202 -10.36 9.74 -12.12
N ALA A 203 -11.56 9.31 -12.50
CA ALA A 203 -11.97 9.21 -13.89
C ALA A 203 -12.07 10.59 -14.55
N ALA A 204 -12.16 10.63 -15.88
CA ALA A 204 -12.22 11.88 -16.64
C ALA A 204 -13.43 12.78 -16.29
N ASP A 205 -14.50 12.19 -15.73
CA ASP A 205 -15.69 12.90 -15.25
C ASP A 205 -15.58 13.33 -13.76
N GLY A 206 -14.43 13.10 -13.12
CA GLY A 206 -14.16 13.38 -11.72
C GLY A 206 -14.68 12.32 -10.75
N THR A 207 -15.27 11.23 -11.24
CA THR A 207 -15.76 10.14 -10.39
C THR A 207 -14.64 9.19 -9.97
N PHE A 208 -14.91 8.34 -8.97
CA PHE A 208 -13.95 7.33 -8.54
C PHE A 208 -13.84 6.19 -9.58
N ASP A 209 -12.65 6.01 -10.17
CA ASP A 209 -12.36 4.90 -11.06
C ASP A 209 -12.04 3.63 -10.24
N ALA A 210 -13.11 2.94 -9.84
CA ALA A 210 -13.01 1.68 -9.10
C ALA A 210 -12.33 0.57 -9.92
N SER A 211 -12.38 0.62 -11.26
CA SER A 211 -11.77 -0.39 -12.13
C SER A 211 -10.25 -0.26 -12.10
N GLN A 212 -9.74 0.96 -12.28
CA GLN A 212 -8.30 1.24 -12.18
C GLN A 212 -7.78 0.92 -10.78
N PHE A 213 -8.50 1.33 -9.73
CA PHE A 213 -8.14 1.02 -8.34
C PHE A 213 -8.06 -0.50 -8.08
N GLN A 214 -9.06 -1.26 -8.56
CA GLN A 214 -9.10 -2.72 -8.40
C GLN A 214 -7.96 -3.42 -9.16
N SER A 215 -7.62 -2.91 -10.35
CA SER A 215 -6.49 -3.40 -11.15
C SER A 215 -5.17 -3.24 -10.39
N ASP A 216 -4.93 -2.07 -9.82
CA ASP A 216 -3.72 -1.78 -9.04
C ASP A 216 -3.65 -2.60 -7.74
N LEU A 217 -4.78 -2.80 -7.06
CA LEU A 217 -4.84 -3.74 -5.93
C LEU A 217 -4.54 -5.18 -6.34
N ALA A 218 -4.99 -5.62 -7.52
CA ALA A 218 -4.66 -6.96 -8.02
C ALA A 218 -3.16 -7.09 -8.30
N ALA A 219 -2.52 -6.05 -8.87
CA ALA A 219 -1.08 -6.00 -9.05
C ALA A 219 -0.33 -6.04 -7.70
N ALA A 220 -0.82 -5.31 -6.69
CA ALA A 220 -0.27 -5.35 -5.34
C ALA A 220 -0.34 -6.76 -4.73
N ARG A 221 -1.50 -7.42 -4.83
CA ARG A 221 -1.70 -8.81 -4.38
C ARG A 221 -0.74 -9.77 -5.10
N PHE A 222 -0.60 -9.62 -6.42
CA PHE A 222 0.32 -10.44 -7.19
C PHE A 222 1.77 -10.26 -6.74
N ASN A 223 2.21 -9.03 -6.49
CA ASN A 223 3.56 -8.75 -6.01
C ASN A 223 3.78 -9.27 -4.58
N VAL A 224 2.76 -9.23 -3.73
CA VAL A 224 2.78 -9.86 -2.41
C VAL A 224 2.91 -11.37 -2.53
N ALA A 225 2.10 -12.02 -3.37
CA ALA A 225 2.17 -13.46 -3.62
C ALA A 225 3.54 -13.86 -4.18
N LYS A 226 4.08 -13.10 -5.14
CA LYS A 226 5.39 -13.33 -5.74
C LYS A 226 6.51 -13.24 -4.72
N GLY A 227 6.51 -12.26 -3.82
CA GLY A 227 7.53 -12.19 -2.77
C GLY A 227 7.44 -13.38 -1.82
N TYR A 228 6.23 -13.83 -1.44
CA TYR A 228 6.06 -15.08 -0.69
C TYR A 228 6.59 -16.30 -1.45
N ALA A 229 6.48 -16.32 -2.79
CA ALA A 229 6.98 -17.40 -3.63
C ALA A 229 8.52 -17.43 -3.79
N ILE A 230 9.19 -16.28 -3.65
CA ILE A 230 10.64 -16.14 -3.87
C ILE A 230 11.45 -16.38 -2.57
N PHE A 231 10.88 -16.13 -1.39
CA PHE A 231 11.53 -16.46 -0.12
C PHE A 231 11.12 -17.88 0.33
N PRO A 232 12.01 -18.89 0.23
CA PRO A 232 11.67 -20.31 0.13
C PRO A 232 11.09 -20.97 1.40
N GLY A 233 10.80 -20.23 2.46
CA GLY A 233 10.18 -20.77 3.68
C GLY A 233 8.66 -20.97 3.59
N ILE A 234 7.96 -20.21 2.74
CA ILE A 234 6.49 -20.15 2.68
C ILE A 234 5.84 -20.83 1.45
N PRO A 235 6.42 -20.80 0.23
CA PRO A 235 5.79 -21.45 -0.93
C PRO A 235 5.69 -22.96 -0.72
N THR A 236 6.71 -23.52 -0.10
CA THR A 236 6.80 -24.90 0.37
C THR A 236 5.64 -25.29 1.31
N LEU A 237 5.25 -24.41 2.24
CA LEU A 237 4.14 -24.65 3.17
C LEU A 237 2.76 -24.49 2.51
N ILE A 238 2.62 -23.56 1.55
CA ILE A 238 1.37 -23.37 0.80
C ILE A 238 1.14 -24.52 -0.17
N GLN A 239 2.19 -25.00 -0.86
CA GLN A 239 2.11 -26.19 -1.69
C GLN A 239 1.83 -27.44 -0.84
N GLY A 240 2.53 -27.63 0.29
CA GLY A 240 2.25 -28.72 1.22
C GLY A 240 0.81 -28.69 1.77
N TYR A 241 0.30 -27.50 2.12
CA TYR A 241 -1.07 -27.32 2.58
C TYR A 241 -2.10 -27.64 1.49
N LEU A 242 -1.85 -27.24 0.25
CA LEU A 242 -2.72 -27.56 -0.89
C LEU A 242 -2.71 -29.07 -1.20
N PHE A 243 -1.55 -29.74 -1.12
CA PHE A 243 -1.44 -31.19 -1.32
C PHE A 243 -2.12 -32.00 -0.22
N VAL A 244 -1.96 -31.61 1.05
CA VAL A 244 -2.64 -32.28 2.18
C VAL A 244 -4.17 -32.13 2.08
N ARG A 245 -4.66 -30.99 1.57
CA ARG A 245 -6.10 -30.71 1.46
C ARG A 245 -6.77 -31.33 0.23
N LEU A 246 -6.03 -31.58 -0.85
CA LEU A 246 -6.56 -32.10 -2.11
C LEU A 246 -6.31 -33.61 -2.32
N ASP A 247 -5.12 -34.12 -1.97
CA ASP A 247 -4.67 -35.47 -2.35
C ASP A 247 -4.21 -36.35 -1.17
N GLY A 248 -4.22 -35.81 0.06
CA GLY A 248 -3.90 -36.53 1.29
C GLY A 248 -2.41 -36.48 1.69
N PHE A 249 -2.15 -36.78 2.97
CA PHE A 249 -0.85 -36.52 3.63
C PHE A 249 0.34 -37.27 3.02
N ASN A 250 0.13 -38.50 2.52
CA ASN A 250 1.22 -39.31 1.95
C ASN A 250 1.72 -38.76 0.60
N ALA A 251 0.83 -38.21 -0.24
CA ALA A 251 1.20 -37.60 -1.51
C ALA A 251 2.04 -36.31 -1.31
N ALA A 252 1.82 -35.60 -0.20
CA ALA A 252 2.64 -34.46 0.17
C ALA A 252 4.07 -34.89 0.53
N ILE A 253 4.25 -35.96 1.32
CA ILE A 253 5.59 -36.46 1.70
C ILE A 253 6.41 -36.86 0.45
N ASP A 254 5.81 -37.61 -0.47
CA ASP A 254 6.49 -38.07 -1.70
C ASP A 254 6.93 -36.90 -2.62
N TYR A 255 6.13 -35.84 -2.71
CA TYR A 255 6.48 -34.63 -3.46
C TYR A 255 7.68 -33.90 -2.86
N PHE A 256 7.70 -33.78 -1.54
CA PHE A 256 8.77 -33.13 -0.80
C PHE A 256 10.09 -33.89 -0.90
N GLU A 257 10.07 -35.21 -0.74
CA GLU A 257 11.26 -36.05 -0.86
C GLU A 257 11.85 -36.00 -2.28
N ASN A 258 11.02 -36.02 -3.32
CA ASN A 258 11.48 -35.91 -4.71
C ASN A 258 12.06 -34.52 -5.04
N THR A 259 11.43 -33.46 -4.55
CA THR A 259 11.92 -32.09 -4.79
C THR A 259 13.26 -31.85 -4.11
N MET A 260 13.44 -32.36 -2.87
CA MET A 260 14.72 -32.27 -2.16
C MET A 260 15.81 -33.16 -2.78
N ARG A 261 15.45 -34.27 -3.43
CA ARG A 261 16.40 -35.12 -4.16
C ARG A 261 16.92 -34.45 -5.43
N VAL A 262 16.07 -33.72 -6.17
CA VAL A 262 16.44 -32.95 -7.38
C VAL A 262 17.32 -31.74 -7.06
N LEU A 263 17.14 -31.12 -5.88
CA LEU A 263 17.95 -29.98 -5.47
C LEU A 263 19.33 -30.36 -4.93
N ASN A 264 19.55 -31.63 -4.58
CA ASN A 264 20.82 -32.14 -4.05
C ASN A 264 21.59 -33.02 -5.06
N SER A 265 21.12 -33.10 -6.31
CA SER A 265 21.79 -33.71 -7.46
C SER A 265 22.31 -32.66 -8.42
#